data_AF-V9HVL0-F1
#
_entry.id   AF-V9HVL0-F1
#
_cell.length_a   1.000
_cell.length_b   1.000
_cell.length_c   1.000
_cell.angle_alpha   90.00
_cell.angle_beta   90.00
_cell.angle_gamma   90.00
#
_symmetry.space_group_name_H-M   'P 1'
#
loop_
_entity.id
_entity.type
_entity.pdbx_description
1 polymer ?
#
loop_
_entity_poly.entity_id
_entity_poly.type
_entity_poly.pdbx_seq_one_letter_code
_entity_poly.pdbx_strand_id
1 'polypeptide(L)' 'MNKNIKARSIKFKYQTGVSATGKPKYSYNTIGNIDSAVSDEIIFGMVEVIAKVQQTPSADVEIAETTVLN' A
#
# COMPACT_ATOMS: atom_id res chain seq x y z
N MET A 1 23.43 -8.07 10.12
CA MET A 1 22.03 -8.54 10.27
C MET A 1 21.48 -8.76 8.86
N ASN A 2 21.75 -9.91 8.24
CA ASN A 2 21.32 -10.18 6.87
C ASN A 2 20.28 -11.30 6.91
N LYS A 3 19.06 -10.96 7.35
CA LYS A 3 17.92 -11.83 7.09
C LYS A 3 17.67 -11.69 5.60
N ASN A 4 17.66 -12.81 4.86
CA ASN A 4 17.19 -12.87 3.48
C ASN A 4 15.77 -12.29 3.42
N ILE A 5 15.65 -10.98 3.25
CA ILE A 5 14.37 -10.32 3.03
C ILE A 5 14.01 -10.71 1.59
N LYS A 6 13.15 -11.72 1.45
CA LYS A 6 12.74 -12.23 0.13
C LYS A 6 11.64 -11.39 -0.52
N ALA A 7 10.94 -10.59 0.28
CA ALA A 7 9.94 -9.64 -0.17
C ALA A 7 9.71 -8.59 0.92
N ARG A 8 9.58 -7.34 0.52
CA ARG A 8 9.22 -6.21 1.39
C ARG A 8 7.75 -5.86 1.14
N SER A 9 7.13 -5.21 2.12
CA SER A 9 5.78 -4.67 1.97
C SER A 9 5.68 -3.30 2.64
N ILE A 10 4.85 -2.43 2.07
CA ILE A 10 4.52 -1.14 2.67
C ILE A 10 3.05 -1.18 3.11
N LYS A 11 2.78 -0.70 4.32
CA LYS A 11 1.43 -0.59 4.88
C LYS A 11 1.06 0.87 5.05
N PHE A 12 -0.06 1.28 4.44
CA PHE A 12 -0.58 2.64 4.50
C PHE A 12 -1.85 2.64 5.35
N LYS A 13 -1.81 3.35 6.47
CA LYS A 13 -2.97 3.56 7.35
C LYS A 13 -3.82 4.69 6.79
N TYR A 14 -5.12 4.44 6.60
CA TYR A 14 -6.08 5.48 6.20
C TYR A 14 -7.32 5.44 7.08
N GLN A 15 -7.93 6.60 7.30
CA GLN A 15 -9.14 6.70 8.11
C GLN A 15 -10.35 6.27 7.27
N THR A 16 -11.12 5.30 7.76
CA THR A 16 -12.34 4.78 7.09
C THR A 16 -13.61 5.38 7.65
N GLY A 17 -13.52 6.11 8.76
CA GLY A 17 -14.65 6.81 9.35
C GLY A 17 -14.43 7.13 10.82
N VAL A 18 -15.53 7.25 11.54
CA VAL A 18 -15.57 7.52 12.98
C VAL A 18 -16.53 6.51 13.62
N SER A 19 -16.19 6.00 14.80
CA SER A 19 -17.08 5.12 15.58
C SER A 19 -18.27 5.91 16.13
N ALA A 20 -19.31 5.18 16.59
CA ALA A 20 -20.42 5.76 17.33
C ALA A 20 -20.00 6.53 18.60
N THR A 21 -18.78 6.29 19.09
CA THR A 21 -18.17 6.94 20.25
C THR A 21 -17.20 8.07 19.87
N GLY A 22 -17.19 8.51 18.62
CA GLY A 22 -16.34 9.63 18.16
C GLY A 22 -14.88 9.27 17.91
N LYS A 23 -14.48 8.00 18.00
CA LYS A 23 -13.09 7.57 17.78
C LYS A 23 -12.84 7.31 16.28
N PRO A 24 -11.77 7.84 15.69
CA PRO A 24 -11.41 7.53 14.30
C PRO A 24 -11.22 6.02 14.08
N LYS A 25 -11.83 5.50 13.01
CA LYS A 25 -11.62 4.12 12.54
C LYS A 25 -10.60 4.15 11.41
N TYR A 26 -9.70 3.18 11.41
CA TYR A 26 -8.66 3.08 10.41
C TYR A 26 -8.68 1.71 9.74
N SER A 27 -8.28 1.69 8.47
CA SER A 27 -7.94 0.48 7.73
C SER A 27 -6.54 0.64 7.15
N TYR A 28 -6.04 -0.44 6.53
CA TYR A 28 -4.69 -0.49 5.97
C TYR A 28 -4.72 -0.98 4.54
N ASN A 29 -4.07 -0.25 3.64
CA ASN A 29 -3.70 -0.76 2.32
C ASN A 29 -2.29 -1.35 2.42
N THR A 30 -2.07 -2.51 1.82
CA THR A 30 -0.75 -3.16 1.81
C THR A 30 -0.29 -3.32 0.37
N ILE A 31 0.87 -2.77 0.04
CA ILE A 31 1.58 -3.07 -1.22
C ILE A 31 2.62 -4.13 -0.87
N GLY A 32 2.43 -5.35 -1.38
CA GLY A 32 3.32 -6.48 -1.18
C GLY A 32 4.31 -6.67 -2.32
N ASN A 33 5.13 -7.72 -2.23
CA ASN A 33 6.05 -8.16 -3.28
C ASN A 33 7.06 -7.10 -3.75
N ILE A 34 7.46 -6.18 -2.86
CA ILE A 34 8.51 -5.22 -3.19
C ILE A 34 9.84 -5.96 -3.13
N ASP A 35 10.57 -5.93 -4.24
CA ASP A 35 11.90 -6.53 -4.36
C ASP A 35 12.84 -5.95 -3.29
N SER A 36 13.65 -6.81 -2.67
CA SER A 36 14.55 -6.40 -1.60
C SER A 36 15.73 -5.54 -2.07
N ALA A 37 16.00 -5.50 -3.38
CA ALA A 37 16.96 -4.60 -3.98
C ALA A 37 16.45 -3.14 -4.09
N VAL A 38 15.15 -2.89 -3.92
CA VAL A 38 14.60 -1.54 -3.93
C VAL A 38 15.01 -0.81 -2.66
N SER A 39 15.65 0.35 -2.83
CA SER A 39 16.11 1.19 -1.72
C SER A 39 14.95 1.86 -1.00
N ASP A 40 15.20 2.23 0.25
CA ASP A 40 14.23 2.95 1.07
C ASP A 40 13.88 4.31 0.47
N GLU A 41 14.83 5.01 -0.15
CA GLU A 41 14.53 6.30 -0.81
C GLU A 41 13.53 6.15 -1.94
N ILE A 42 13.65 5.08 -2.75
CA ILE A 42 12.69 4.82 -3.84
C ILE A 42 11.31 4.49 -3.25
N ILE A 43 11.27 3.64 -2.22
CA ILE A 43 10.03 3.30 -1.50
C ILE A 43 9.35 4.54 -0.94
N PHE A 44 10.11 5.44 -0.29
CA PHE A 44 9.57 6.66 0.29
C PHE A 44 9.19 7.68 -0.79
N GLY A 45 9.92 7.76 -1.90
CA GLY A 45 9.55 8.60 -3.04
C GLY A 45 8.20 8.21 -3.67
N MET A 46 7.84 6.92 -3.61
CA MET A 46 6.52 6.45 -4.09
C MET A 46 5.36 6.86 -3.18
N VAL A 47 5.61 7.30 -1.94
CA VAL A 47 4.54 7.64 -0.98
C VAL A 47 3.62 8.74 -1.51
N GLU A 48 4.17 9.77 -2.16
CA GLU A 48 3.36 10.85 -2.74
C GLU A 48 2.45 10.35 -3.87
N VAL A 49 2.97 9.45 -4.71
CA VAL A 49 2.19 8.84 -5.80
C VAL A 49 1.07 7.99 -5.22
N ILE A 50 1.35 7.19 -4.18
CA ILE A 50 0.37 6.35 -3.51
C ILE A 50 -0.71 7.19 -2.82
N ALA A 51 -0.34 8.31 -2.19
CA ALA A 51 -1.29 9.24 -1.61
C ALA A 51 -2.23 9.85 -2.68
N LYS A 52 -1.70 10.19 -3.86
CA LYS A 52 -2.53 10.67 -4.99
C LYS A 52 -3.48 9.59 -5.52
N VAL A 53 -3.02 8.34 -5.65
CA VAL A 53 -3.87 7.21 -6.04
C VAL A 53 -5.02 7.02 -5.04
N GLN A 54 -4.79 7.19 -3.74
CA GLN A 54 -5.84 7.10 -2.72
C GLN A 54 -6.89 8.22 -2.80
N GLN A 55 -6.55 9.36 -3.40
CA GLN A 55 -7.47 10.47 -3.63
C GLN A 55 -8.18 10.37 -4.99
N THR A 56 -7.76 9.44 -5.85
CA THR A 56 -8.33 9.26 -7.17
C THR A 56 -9.70 8.57 -7.05
N PRO A 57 -10.76 9.09 -7.69
CA PRO A 57 -12.05 8.43 -7.71
C PRO A 57 -11.93 6.99 -8.19
N SER A 58 -12.65 6.06 -7.56
CA SER A 58 -12.56 4.64 -7.90
C SER A 58 -12.98 4.31 -9.33
N ALA A 59 -13.70 5.21 -10.00
CA ALA A 59 -14.08 5.08 -11.41
C ALA A 59 -12.88 5.16 -12.37
N ASP A 60 -11.75 5.72 -11.92
CA ASP A 60 -10.55 5.93 -12.72
C ASP A 60 -9.42 4.95 -12.37
N VAL A 61 -9.71 3.91 -11.58
CA VAL A 61 -8.73 2.91 -11.12
C VAL A 61 -9.07 1.53 -11.69
N GLU A 62 -8.20 1.02 -12.56
CA GLU A 62 -8.30 -0.35 -13.09
C GLU A 62 -7.48 -1.33 -12.22
N ILE A 63 -8.09 -2.44 -11.82
CA ILE A 63 -7.40 -3.51 -11.09
C ILE A 63 -6.92 -4.54 -12.13
N ALA A 64 -5.61 -4.61 -12.33
CA ALA A 64 -5.00 -5.65 -13.17
C ALA A 64 -4.77 -6.91 -12.33
N GLU A 65 -5.51 -7.98 -12.63
CA GLU A 65 -5.31 -9.29 -12.01
C GLU A 65 -4.39 -10.15 -12.88
N THR A 66 -3.30 -10.67 -12.29
CA THR A 66 -2.45 -11.65 -12.95
C THR A 66 -2.81 -13.05 -12.46
N THR A 67 -3.51 -13.81 -13.30
CA THR A 67 -3.73 -15.24 -13.04
C THR A 67 -2.47 -16.03 -13.40
N VAL A 68 -1.84 -16.65 -12.40
CA VAL A 68 -0.78 -17.63 -12.67
C VAL A 68 -1.45 -18.99 -12.87
N LEU A 69 -1.42 -19.50 -14.10
CA LEU A 69 -1.84 -20.86 -14.41
C LEU A 69 -0.75 -21.82 -13.90
N ASN A 70 -1.14 -22.70 -12.99
CA ASN A 70 -0.31 -23.81 -12.50
C ASN A 70 -0.20 -24.92 -13.54
#